data_AF-A0A965V5K1-F1
#
_entry.id   AF-A0A965V5K1-F1
#
_cell.length_a   1.000
_cell.length_b   1.000
_cell.length_c   1.000
_cell.angle_alpha   90.00
_cell.angle_beta   90.00
_cell.angle_gamma   90.00
#
_symmetry.space_group_name_H-M   'P 1'
#
loop_
_entity.id
_entity.type
_entity.pdbx_description
1 polymer ?
#
loop_
_entity_poly.entity_id
_entity_poly.type
_entity_poly.pdbx_seq_one_letter_code
_entity_poly.pdbx_strand_id
1 'polypeptide(L)'
;VFLTVNDHDKPAAAELARRFHGMGFGIKATHGTASYLRERGVPCDAVHKVSVARPHGIDLIKNGGVQLLVNTPLGQRAQKDDESLRQAAISHRIAYTTTLSAATAACDAIEALAGRTPEVRSIQEWQAQL
;
A
#
# COMPACT_ATOMS: atom_id res chain seq x y z
N VAL A 1 -2.87 -1.20 -5.85
CA VAL A 1 -2.44 -1.00 -4.44
C VAL A 1 -3.51 -1.53 -3.49
N PHE A 2 -3.13 -2.32 -2.49
CA PHE A 2 -4.05 -2.85 -1.48
C PHE A 2 -3.76 -2.23 -0.10
N LEU A 3 -4.76 -1.56 0.49
CA LEU A 3 -4.65 -0.91 1.80
C LEU A 3 -5.43 -1.68 2.87
N THR A 4 -4.75 -2.01 3.96
CA THR A 4 -5.38 -2.54 5.18
C THR A 4 -4.78 -1.85 6.39
N VAL A 5 -5.47 -0.80 6.83
CA VAL A 5 -4.99 0.13 7.85
C VAL A 5 -5.93 0.15 9.05
N ASN A 6 -5.39 0.44 10.22
CA ASN A 6 -6.19 0.70 11.41
C ASN A 6 -6.95 2.03 11.30
N ASP A 7 -7.90 2.25 12.21
CA ASP A 7 -8.80 3.41 12.16
C ASP A 7 -8.08 4.75 12.34
N HIS A 8 -7.03 4.79 13.17
CA HIS A 8 -6.22 5.99 13.41
C HIS A 8 -5.48 6.45 12.16
N ASP A 9 -5.06 5.50 11.33
CA ASP A 9 -4.29 5.75 10.10
C ASP A 9 -5.17 6.09 8.89
N LYS A 10 -6.49 5.92 8.97
CA LYS A 10 -7.42 6.17 7.85
C LYS A 10 -7.32 7.57 7.22
N PRO A 11 -7.18 8.68 7.97
CA PRO A 11 -7.06 10.00 7.36
C PRO A 11 -5.86 10.11 6.42
N ALA A 12 -4.68 9.68 6.90
CA ALA A 12 -3.46 9.71 6.10
C ALA A 12 -3.47 8.66 4.98
N ALA A 13 -4.09 7.49 5.20
CA ALA A 13 -4.29 6.48 4.17
C ALA A 13 -5.21 6.98 3.03
N ALA A 14 -6.18 7.86 3.31
CA ALA A 14 -7.04 8.45 2.30
C ALA A 14 -6.29 9.38 1.36
N GLU A 15 -5.37 10.19 1.90
CA GLU A 15 -4.50 11.05 1.09
C GLU A 15 -3.58 10.19 0.22
N LEU A 16 -2.93 9.18 0.82
CA LEU A 16 -2.09 8.25 0.09
C LEU A 16 -2.84 7.52 -1.04
N ALA A 17 -4.07 7.06 -0.77
CA ALA A 17 -4.90 6.38 -1.76
C ALA A 17 -5.30 7.32 -2.91
N ARG A 18 -5.57 8.60 -2.63
CA ARG A 18 -5.86 9.61 -3.65
C ARG A 18 -4.66 9.82 -4.58
N ARG A 19 -3.45 9.92 -4.02
CA ARG A 19 -2.21 10.07 -4.79
C ARG A 19 -1.96 8.85 -5.70
N PHE A 20 -2.06 7.64 -5.15
CA PHE A 20 -1.95 6.42 -5.96
C PHE A 20 -3.02 6.36 -7.06
N HIS A 21 -4.27 6.71 -6.75
CA HIS A 21 -5.33 6.75 -7.74
C HIS A 21 -5.06 7.78 -8.85
N GLY A 22 -4.57 8.97 -8.49
CA GLY A 22 -4.17 10.01 -9.44
C GLY A 22 -3.05 9.58 -10.39
N MET A 23 -2.16 8.70 -9.94
CA MET A 23 -1.13 8.05 -10.78
C MET A 23 -1.67 6.86 -11.61
N GLY A 24 -2.97 6.59 -11.58
CA GLY A 24 -3.60 5.52 -12.36
C GLY A 24 -3.61 4.14 -11.69
N PHE A 25 -3.19 4.03 -10.42
CA PHE A 25 -3.28 2.76 -9.71
C PHE A 25 -4.72 2.44 -9.28
N GLY A 26 -5.13 1.18 -9.48
CA GLY A 26 -6.34 0.65 -8.87
C GLY A 26 -6.17 0.52 -7.34
N ILE A 27 -7.17 0.98 -6.59
CA ILE A 27 -7.18 0.92 -5.12
C ILE A 27 -8.09 -0.20 -4.65
N LYS A 28 -7.56 -1.06 -3.79
CA LYS A 28 -8.31 -2.10 -3.08
C LYS A 28 -8.13 -1.85 -1.58
N ALA A 29 -9.13 -2.13 -0.76
CA ALA A 29 -8.98 -2.01 0.69
C ALA A 29 -9.92 -2.93 1.47
N THR A 30 -9.58 -3.25 2.72
CA THR A 30 -10.51 -3.96 3.61
C THR A 30 -11.75 -3.11 3.86
N HIS A 31 -12.89 -3.74 4.16
CA HIS A 31 -14.21 -3.08 4.18
C HIS A 31 -14.25 -1.75 4.95
N GLY A 32 -13.70 -1.72 6.18
CA GLY A 32 -13.69 -0.51 7.00
C GLY A 32 -12.81 0.61 6.45
N THR A 33 -11.72 0.27 5.77
CA THR A 33 -10.89 1.23 5.04
C THR A 33 -11.59 1.67 3.74
N ALA A 34 -12.15 0.74 2.97
CA ALA A 34 -12.86 1.03 1.72
C ALA A 34 -14.06 1.97 1.92
N SER A 35 -14.86 1.77 2.97
CA SER A 35 -15.97 2.69 3.31
C SER A 35 -15.44 4.12 3.52
N TYR A 36 -14.42 4.26 4.37
CA TYR A 36 -13.82 5.54 4.71
C TYR A 36 -13.26 6.27 3.47
N LEU A 37 -12.63 5.53 2.56
CA LEU A 37 -12.09 6.05 1.30
C LEU A 37 -13.19 6.53 0.35
N ARG A 38 -14.23 5.71 0.16
CA ARG A 38 -15.35 6.02 -0.76
C ARG A 38 -16.15 7.24 -0.29
N GLU A 39 -16.37 7.37 1.03
CA GLU A 39 -16.99 8.56 1.63
C GLU A 39 -16.23 9.86 1.31
N ARG A 40 -14.94 9.77 0.96
CA ARG A 40 -14.06 10.90 0.61
C ARG A 40 -13.79 11.00 -0.89
N GLY A 41 -14.58 10.30 -1.69
CA GLY A 41 -14.51 10.33 -3.15
C GLY A 41 -13.32 9.60 -3.76
N VAL A 42 -12.67 8.69 -3.02
CA VAL A 42 -11.60 7.85 -3.57
C VAL A 42 -12.20 6.52 -4.05
N PRO A 43 -12.19 6.23 -5.38
CA PRO A 43 -12.64 4.95 -5.89
C PRO A 43 -11.81 3.81 -5.31
N CYS A 44 -12.48 2.80 -4.77
CA CYS A 44 -11.82 1.69 -4.09
C CYS A 44 -12.67 0.43 -4.19
N ASP A 45 -12.05 -0.72 -4.43
CA ASP A 45 -12.69 -2.04 -4.32
C ASP A 45 -12.61 -2.55 -2.87
N ALA A 46 -13.72 -3.04 -2.33
CA ALA A 46 -13.75 -3.64 -1.01
C ALA A 46 -13.26 -5.10 -1.07
N VAL A 47 -12.42 -5.49 -0.11
CA VAL A 47 -11.84 -6.84 0.01
C VAL A 47 -12.18 -7.43 1.37
N HIS A 48 -12.50 -8.71 1.40
CA HIS A 48 -12.74 -9.43 2.66
C HIS A 48 -11.43 -9.65 3.43
N LYS A 49 -11.52 -9.64 4.76
CA LYS A 49 -10.43 -10.17 5.61
C LYS A 49 -10.36 -11.69 5.46
N VAL A 50 -9.19 -12.25 5.75
CA VAL A 50 -8.92 -13.70 5.65
C VAL A 50 -9.91 -14.51 6.49
N SER A 51 -10.23 -14.02 7.67
CA SER A 51 -11.19 -14.61 8.62
C SER A 51 -12.67 -14.52 8.22
N VAL A 52 -13.03 -13.76 7.18
CA VAL A 52 -14.44 -13.42 6.89
C VAL A 52 -15.00 -14.21 5.72
N ALA A 53 -14.44 -14.03 4.52
CA ALA A 53 -14.98 -14.62 3.30
C ALA A 53 -13.95 -14.61 2.17
N ARG A 54 -14.25 -15.28 1.07
CA ARG A 54 -13.47 -15.25 -0.17
C ARG A 54 -14.20 -14.45 -1.27
N PRO A 55 -13.47 -13.81 -2.20
CA PRO A 55 -12.01 -13.69 -2.23
C PRO A 55 -11.49 -12.70 -1.18
N HIS A 56 -10.41 -13.07 -0.48
CA HIS A 56 -9.72 -12.23 0.51
C HIS A 56 -8.36 -11.74 0.00
N GLY A 57 -7.70 -10.85 0.76
CA GLY A 57 -6.41 -10.25 0.37
C GLY A 57 -5.33 -11.24 -0.08
N ILE A 58 -5.22 -12.42 0.55
CA ILE A 58 -4.26 -13.46 0.15
C ILE A 58 -4.59 -14.04 -1.24
N ASP A 59 -5.86 -14.17 -1.59
CA ASP A 59 -6.28 -14.67 -2.91
C ASP A 59 -5.92 -13.65 -3.99
N LEU A 60 -6.11 -12.37 -3.68
CA LEU A 60 -5.74 -11.29 -4.59
C LEU A 60 -4.23 -11.23 -4.83
N ILE A 61 -3.41 -11.44 -3.79
CA ILE A 61 -1.95 -11.54 -3.92
C ILE A 61 -1.59 -12.73 -4.82
N LYS A 62 -2.14 -13.91 -4.55
CA LYS A 62 -1.88 -15.14 -5.33
C LYS A 62 -2.24 -14.99 -6.81
N ASN A 63 -3.33 -14.27 -7.09
CA ASN A 63 -3.83 -14.08 -8.45
C ASN A 63 -3.21 -12.86 -9.16
N GLY A 64 -2.19 -12.22 -8.59
CA GLY A 64 -1.52 -11.05 -9.20
C GLY A 64 -2.35 -9.75 -9.17
N GLY A 65 -3.42 -9.70 -8.38
CA GLY A 65 -4.30 -8.54 -8.24
C GLY A 65 -3.75 -7.44 -7.31
N VAL A 66 -2.55 -7.61 -6.76
CA VAL A 66 -1.89 -6.66 -5.85
C VAL A 66 -0.41 -6.53 -6.21
N GLN A 67 0.06 -5.30 -6.42
CA GLN A 67 1.47 -4.98 -6.71
C GLN A 67 2.16 -4.25 -5.53
N LEU A 68 1.36 -3.68 -4.62
CA LEU A 68 1.83 -3.01 -3.41
C LEU A 68 0.80 -3.24 -2.30
N LEU A 69 1.25 -3.72 -1.14
CA LEU A 69 0.46 -3.86 0.08
C LEU A 69 0.86 -2.79 1.11
N VAL A 70 -0.09 -2.01 1.59
CA VAL A 70 0.09 -1.09 2.72
C VAL A 70 -0.68 -1.65 3.90
N ASN A 71 0.04 -2.17 4.92
CA ASN A 71 -0.56 -2.79 6.08
C ASN A 71 -0.14 -2.10 7.38
N THR A 72 -1.05 -1.44 8.10
CA THR A 72 -0.72 -0.86 9.42
C THR A 72 -1.43 -1.61 10.55
N PRO A 73 -0.82 -2.70 11.07
CA PRO A 73 -1.45 -3.55 12.08
C PRO A 73 -1.66 -2.81 13.40
N LEU A 74 -2.80 -3.02 14.06
CA LEU A 74 -3.05 -2.49 15.41
C LEU A 74 -3.75 -3.54 16.29
N GLY A 75 -3.14 -3.87 17.42
CA GLY A 75 -3.67 -4.82 18.42
C GLY A 75 -3.38 -6.30 18.13
N GLN A 76 -3.42 -7.13 19.18
CA GLN A 76 -3.03 -8.55 19.10
C GLN A 76 -3.92 -9.42 18.20
N ARG A 77 -5.24 -9.15 18.16
CA ARG A 77 -6.17 -9.94 17.33
C ARG A 77 -6.00 -9.70 15.82
N ALA A 78 -5.59 -8.49 15.42
CA ALA A 78 -5.31 -8.18 14.03
C ALA A 78 -4.01 -8.85 13.54
N GLN A 79 -3.10 -9.21 14.44
CA GLN A 79 -1.77 -9.69 14.05
C GLN A 79 -1.79 -11.02 13.28
N LYS A 80 -2.68 -11.98 13.59
CA LYS A 80 -2.66 -13.30 12.91
C LYS A 80 -3.07 -13.23 11.44
N ASP A 81 -4.16 -12.50 11.14
CA ASP A 81 -4.61 -12.29 9.77
C ASP A 81 -3.59 -11.44 9.00
N ASP A 82 -3.07 -10.38 9.64
CA ASP A 82 -2.09 -9.50 9.03
C ASP A 82 -0.73 -10.20 8.82
N GLU A 83 -0.32 -11.10 9.72
CA GLU A 83 0.87 -11.95 9.59
C GLU A 83 0.74 -12.86 8.37
N SER A 84 -0.38 -13.56 8.24
CA SER A 84 -0.64 -14.43 7.08
C SER A 84 -0.64 -13.65 5.77
N LEU A 85 -1.17 -12.41 5.79
CA LEU A 85 -1.16 -11.52 4.63
C LEU A 85 0.26 -11.05 4.27
N ARG A 86 1.09 -10.69 5.25
CA ARG A 86 2.50 -10.33 5.03
C ARG A 86 3.32 -11.52 4.54
N GLN A 87 3.11 -12.71 5.10
CA GLN A 87 3.74 -13.93 4.62
C GLN A 87 3.40 -14.18 3.15
N ALA A 88 2.12 -14.03 2.77
CA ALA A 88 1.71 -14.14 1.36
C ALA A 88 2.39 -13.09 0.47
N ALA A 89 2.47 -11.82 0.91
CA ALA A 89 3.16 -10.78 0.14
C ALA A 89 4.65 -11.14 -0.08
N ILE A 90 5.34 -11.63 0.95
CA ILE A 90 6.74 -12.08 0.85
C ILE A 90 6.86 -13.26 -0.12
N SER A 91 6.05 -14.31 0.05
CA SER A 91 6.10 -15.51 -0.78
C SER A 91 5.85 -15.21 -2.26
N HIS A 92 5.04 -14.20 -2.57
CA HIS A 92 4.69 -13.79 -3.92
C HIS A 92 5.50 -12.58 -4.43
N ARG A 93 6.55 -12.15 -3.71
CA ARG A 93 7.43 -11.02 -4.07
C ARG A 93 6.67 -9.71 -4.32
N ILE A 94 5.60 -9.49 -3.57
CA ILE A 94 4.84 -8.24 -3.59
C ILE A 94 5.49 -7.27 -2.59
N ALA A 95 5.82 -6.07 -3.06
CA ALA A 95 6.31 -5.01 -2.19
C ALA A 95 5.26 -4.69 -1.12
N TYR A 96 5.68 -4.54 0.14
CA TYR A 96 4.77 -4.18 1.21
C TYR A 96 5.41 -3.22 2.21
N THR A 97 4.58 -2.42 2.86
CA THR A 97 4.97 -1.52 3.94
C THR A 97 4.13 -1.79 5.18
N THR A 98 4.75 -1.59 6.35
CA THR A 98 4.10 -1.78 7.65
C THR A 98 3.72 -0.45 8.33
N THR A 99 4.12 0.67 7.73
CA THR A 99 3.85 2.02 8.23
C THR A 99 3.37 2.91 7.09
N LEU A 100 2.55 3.91 7.43
CA LEU A 100 2.16 4.93 6.46
C LEU A 100 3.34 5.80 6.02
N SER A 101 4.31 6.09 6.90
CA SER A 101 5.50 6.87 6.52
C SER A 101 6.31 6.19 5.42
N ALA A 102 6.51 4.87 5.51
CA ALA A 102 7.18 4.09 4.47
C ALA A 102 6.33 4.03 3.19
N ALA A 103 5.00 3.92 3.33
CA ALA A 103 4.09 3.93 2.19
C ALA A 103 4.10 5.27 1.44
N THR A 104 4.13 6.38 2.17
CA THR A 104 4.27 7.74 1.62
C THR A 104 5.61 7.90 0.90
N ALA A 105 6.73 7.50 1.51
CA ALA A 105 8.04 7.55 0.86
C ALA A 105 8.08 6.72 -0.44
N ALA A 106 7.43 5.54 -0.46
CA ALA A 106 7.29 4.74 -1.67
C ALA A 106 6.43 5.44 -2.73
N CYS A 107 5.33 6.09 -2.33
CA CYS A 107 4.50 6.90 -3.22
C CYS A 107 5.29 8.05 -3.83
N ASP A 108 6.04 8.80 -3.02
CA ASP A 108 6.90 9.91 -3.45
C ASP A 108 7.95 9.44 -4.47
N ALA A 109 8.57 8.28 -4.21
CA ALA A 109 9.55 7.69 -5.12
C ALA A 109 8.92 7.29 -6.48
N ILE A 110 7.73 6.67 -6.46
CA ILE A 110 7.01 6.28 -7.68
C ILE A 110 6.60 7.52 -8.49
N GLU A 111 6.07 8.54 -7.82
CA GLU A 111 5.68 9.80 -8.45
C GLU A 111 6.88 10.52 -9.08
N ALA A 112 8.00 10.58 -8.35
CA ALA A 112 9.23 11.18 -8.86
C ALA A 112 9.76 10.43 -10.09
N LEU A 113 9.70 9.10 -10.11
CA LEU A 113 10.12 8.28 -11.27
C LEU A 113 9.21 8.46 -12.49
N ALA A 114 7.93 8.78 -12.30
CA ALA A 114 7.01 9.05 -13.39
C ALA A 114 7.32 10.39 -14.10
N GLY A 115 7.87 11.37 -13.37
CA GLY A 115 8.12 12.72 -13.86
C GLY A 115 9.57 13.03 -14.28
N ARG A 116 10.54 12.16 -13.99
CA ARG A 116 11.96 12.42 -14.29
C ARG A 116 12.71 11.17 -14.73
N THR A 117 13.63 11.34 -15.67
CA THR A 117 14.61 10.30 -15.99
C THR A 117 15.66 10.25 -14.88
N PRO A 118 15.98 9.07 -14.31
CA PRO A 118 17.05 8.96 -13.33
C PRO A 118 18.39 9.39 -13.93
N GLU A 119 19.09 10.28 -13.25
CA GLU A 119 20.48 10.62 -13.56
C GLU A 119 21.43 9.80 -12.71
N VAL A 120 22.57 9.42 -13.29
CA VAL A 120 23.63 8.69 -12.59
C VAL A 120 24.73 9.68 -12.23
N ARG A 121 25.19 9.61 -10.99
CA ARG A 121 26.39 10.30 -10.50
C ARG A 121 27.22 9.34 -9.67
N SER A 122 28.52 9.33 -9.93
CA SER A 122 29.52 8.70 -9.09
C SER A 122 29.61 9.39 -7.73
N ILE A 123 30.15 8.68 -6.74
CA ILE A 123 30.37 9.25 -5.39
C ILE A 123 31.34 10.44 -5.48
N GLN A 124 32.32 10.37 -6.37
CA GLN A 124 33.31 11.42 -6.60
C GLN A 124 32.66 12.71 -7.14
N GLU A 125 31.75 12.60 -8.12
CA GLU A 125 30.99 13.75 -8.64
C GLU A 125 30.11 14.39 -7.57
N TRP A 126 29.53 13.61 -6.66
CA TRP A 126 28.80 14.13 -5.51
C TRP A 126 29.69 14.88 -4.53
N GLN A 127 30.87 14.33 -4.21
CA GLN A 127 31.80 14.94 -3.25
C GLN A 127 32.38 16.27 -3.76
N ALA A 128 32.58 16.42 -5.07
CA ALA A 128 33.12 17.65 -5.65
C ALA A 128 32.15 18.86 -5.59
N GLN A 129 30.90 18.65 -5.21
CA GLN A 129 29.85 19.69 -5.12
C GLN A 129 29.53 20.12 -3.68
N LEU A 130 30.17 19.47 -2.68
CA LEU A 130 30.08 19.81 -1.26
C LEU A 130 31.15 20.85 -0.89
#